data_AF-A0A957E119-F1
#
_entry.id   AF-A0A957E119-F1
#
_cell.length_a   1.000
_cell.length_b   1.000
_cell.length_c   1.000
_cell.angle_alpha   90.00
_cell.angle_beta   90.00
_cell.angle_gamma   90.00
#
_symmetry.space_group_name_H-M   'P 1'
#
loop_
_entity.id
_entity.type
_entity.pdbx_description
1 polymer ?
#
loop_
_entity_poly.entity_id
_entity_poly.type
_entity_poly.pdbx_seq_one_letter_code
_entity_poly.pdbx_strand_id
1 'polypeptide(L)'
;MANRREDANLALPQDQSVQSTAEEKSLPADLPSANETTVSLELLRTQLLTLQNELREMGAQIQENKYAIAAVKKDEEARPWWRDAAIIVAVLALIFSVVTAVFSDIRLQQDRIADARAELRAVLQRLGEIQRETEILGVQTVYDELTRNTLEGVLTQELSLLTNQAYEMINNEEISEYVTANEYNQIGQSLALIGRFGLAEELFVLAAENATNITDEVSALRYRARLNYFSGQLEVGREIFEEARAIDQKYPGETSYFLDWTAAYTELSWATIEAQVAQCQASQEHLQRAFQLAQSLAPQDEQLLSETTAAADEIDNRCS
;
A
#
# COMPACT_ATOMS: atom_id res chain seq x y z
N MET A 1 -8.81 16.09 0.10
CA MET A 1 -9.44 17.19 0.85
C MET A 1 -10.67 17.68 0.12
N ALA A 2 -11.87 17.26 0.53
CA ALA A 2 -13.14 17.85 0.11
C ALA A 2 -14.14 17.68 1.27
N ASN A 3 -14.55 18.80 1.85
CA ASN A 3 -15.53 18.90 2.92
C ASN A 3 -16.91 18.48 2.42
N ARG A 4 -17.55 17.53 3.10
CA ARG A 4 -19.00 17.30 3.01
C ARG A 4 -19.60 17.37 4.41
N ARG A 5 -20.22 18.51 4.70
CA ARG A 5 -21.17 18.73 5.80
C ARG A 5 -22.58 18.41 5.29
N GLU A 6 -23.51 18.36 6.26
CA GLU A 6 -24.98 18.35 6.14
C GLU A 6 -25.59 16.93 6.05
N ASP A 7 -26.62 16.54 6.79
CA ASP A 7 -27.39 17.14 7.89
C ASP A 7 -28.12 15.98 8.61
N ALA A 8 -28.08 15.93 9.94
CA ALA A 8 -28.88 15.00 10.72
C ALA A 8 -29.84 15.77 11.63
N ASN A 9 -31.10 15.84 11.18
CA ASN A 9 -32.26 16.30 11.93
C ASN A 9 -32.41 15.50 13.25
N LEU A 10 -32.07 16.11 14.38
CA LEU A 10 -32.55 15.67 15.70
C LEU A 10 -33.84 16.41 16.03
N ALA A 11 -34.96 15.69 15.97
CA ALA A 11 -36.24 16.13 16.50
C ALA A 11 -36.16 16.24 18.03
N LEU A 12 -36.52 17.40 18.57
CA LEU A 12 -36.72 17.63 20.00
C LEU A 12 -37.99 16.89 20.48
N PRO A 13 -37.99 16.30 21.69
CA PRO A 13 -39.21 15.78 22.29
C PRO A 13 -40.15 16.94 22.65
N GLN A 14 -41.42 16.80 22.29
CA GLN A 14 -42.49 17.73 22.66
C GLN A 14 -42.72 17.71 24.16
N ASP A 15 -42.71 18.91 24.73
CA ASP A 15 -43.11 19.25 26.10
C ASP A 15 -44.60 18.92 26.29
N GLN A 16 -44.91 17.85 27.03
CA GLN A 16 -46.28 17.51 27.38
C GLN A 16 -46.73 18.41 28.53
N SER A 17 -47.39 19.50 28.15
CA SER A 17 -48.18 20.37 29.02
C SER A 17 -49.09 19.56 29.93
N VAL A 18 -48.86 19.65 31.24
CA VAL A 18 -49.76 19.16 32.29
C VAL A 18 -51.09 19.91 32.17
N GLN A 19 -52.13 19.23 31.69
CA GLN A 19 -53.50 19.72 31.69
C GLN A 19 -54.01 19.84 33.13
N SER A 20 -54.11 21.07 33.63
CA SER A 20 -54.84 21.41 34.85
C SER A 20 -56.34 21.39 34.55
N THR A 21 -57.02 20.29 34.88
CA THR A 21 -58.48 20.23 34.93
C THR A 21 -58.95 20.89 36.22
N ALA A 22 -59.30 22.17 36.14
CA ALA A 22 -60.04 22.86 37.20
C ALA A 22 -61.50 22.39 37.16
N GLU A 23 -61.88 21.52 38.08
CA GLU A 23 -63.26 21.06 38.27
C GLU A 23 -64.00 22.10 39.14
N GLU A 24 -64.81 22.94 38.48
CA GLU A 24 -65.62 24.00 39.07
C GLU A 24 -66.84 23.38 39.78
N LYS A 25 -66.71 23.15 41.09
CA LYS A 25 -67.79 22.62 41.94
C LYS A 25 -68.72 23.75 42.38
N SER A 26 -69.95 23.72 41.85
CA SER A 26 -71.02 24.67 42.14
C SER A 26 -71.44 24.68 43.62
N LEU A 27 -71.59 25.90 44.18
CA LEU A 27 -72.12 26.14 45.53
C LEU A 27 -73.64 25.90 45.56
N PRO A 28 -74.17 25.11 46.51
CA PRO A 28 -75.59 25.10 46.81
C PRO A 28 -75.99 26.34 47.62
N ALA A 29 -77.04 27.02 47.15
CA ALA A 29 -77.68 28.15 47.81
C ALA A 29 -78.87 27.64 48.64
N ASP A 30 -78.66 27.41 49.93
CA ASP A 30 -79.74 27.27 50.91
C ASP A 30 -79.29 27.88 52.25
N LEU A 31 -80.00 28.93 52.69
CA LEU A 31 -79.75 29.65 53.93
C LEU A 31 -80.54 28.99 55.08
N PRO A 32 -79.88 28.38 56.08
CA PRO A 32 -80.58 27.84 57.24
C PRO A 32 -81.05 28.95 58.19
N SER A 33 -82.22 28.70 58.78
CA SER A 33 -82.91 29.58 59.73
C SER A 33 -82.11 29.83 61.01
N ALA A 34 -82.34 31.00 61.62
CA ALA A 34 -81.51 31.66 62.64
C ALA A 34 -81.43 31.01 64.04
N ASN A 35 -81.52 29.68 64.16
CA ASN A 35 -81.31 28.95 65.42
C ASN A 35 -80.23 27.84 65.35
N GLU A 36 -79.53 27.71 64.21
CA GLU A 36 -78.39 26.79 63.98
C GLU A 36 -77.03 27.51 63.77
N THR A 37 -76.96 28.82 64.02
CA THR A 37 -75.77 29.66 63.77
C THR A 37 -74.61 29.45 64.74
N THR A 38 -74.82 28.76 65.86
CA THR A 38 -73.75 28.41 66.81
C THR A 38 -73.05 27.10 66.43
N VAL A 39 -73.76 26.14 65.81
CA VAL A 39 -73.19 24.84 65.39
C VAL A 39 -72.34 25.00 64.11
N SER A 40 -72.73 25.88 63.19
CA SER A 40 -71.99 26.11 61.93
C SER A 40 -70.66 26.85 62.10
N LEU A 41 -70.56 27.73 63.10
CA LEU A 41 -69.32 28.45 63.44
C LEU A 41 -68.27 27.54 64.10
N GLU A 42 -68.69 26.64 64.97
CA GLU A 42 -67.81 25.61 65.55
C GLU A 42 -67.28 24.64 64.48
N LEU A 43 -68.13 24.25 63.51
CA LEU A 43 -67.74 23.40 62.39
C LEU A 43 -66.74 24.09 61.43
N LEU A 44 -66.98 25.35 61.08
CA LEU A 44 -66.05 26.13 60.25
C LEU A 44 -64.72 26.37 60.97
N ARG A 45 -64.74 26.60 62.28
CA ARG A 45 -63.54 26.77 63.09
C ARG A 45 -62.72 25.48 63.15
N THR A 46 -63.38 24.33 63.30
CA THR A 46 -62.69 23.03 63.28
C THR A 46 -62.12 22.72 61.90
N GLN A 47 -62.85 22.95 60.80
CA GLN A 47 -62.32 22.78 59.45
C GLN A 47 -61.12 23.69 59.17
N LEU A 48 -61.17 24.95 59.58
CA LEU A 48 -60.07 25.90 59.38
C LEU A 48 -58.82 25.52 60.19
N LEU A 49 -59.00 24.97 61.40
CA LEU A 49 -57.90 24.43 62.20
C LEU A 49 -57.30 23.16 61.57
N THR A 50 -58.12 22.25 61.05
CA THR A 50 -57.63 21.07 60.34
C THR A 50 -56.80 21.48 59.12
N LEU A 51 -57.29 22.44 58.33
CA LEU A 51 -56.62 22.89 57.11
C LEU A 51 -55.32 23.65 57.42
N GLN A 52 -55.28 24.43 58.51
CA GLN A 52 -54.05 25.05 59.00
C GLN A 52 -53.03 24.00 59.47
N ASN A 53 -53.48 22.94 60.14
CA ASN A 53 -52.61 21.84 60.55
C ASN A 53 -52.06 21.07 59.35
N GLU A 54 -52.90 20.76 58.35
CA GLU A 54 -52.49 20.12 57.10
C GLU A 54 -51.48 20.97 56.31
N LEU A 55 -51.70 22.29 56.21
CA LEU A 55 -50.75 23.20 55.56
C LEU A 55 -49.40 23.25 56.30
N ARG A 56 -49.43 23.21 57.63
CA ARG A 56 -48.21 23.18 58.44
C ARG A 56 -47.46 21.86 58.28
N GLU A 57 -48.18 20.75 58.22
CA GLU A 57 -47.63 19.42 57.99
C GLU A 57 -47.02 19.30 56.58
N MET A 58 -47.73 19.78 55.56
CA MET A 58 -47.24 19.84 54.18
C MET A 58 -46.00 20.74 54.05
N GLY A 59 -45.99 21.87 54.76
CA GLY A 59 -44.81 22.75 54.84
C GLY A 59 -43.59 22.06 55.45
N ALA A 60 -43.80 21.22 56.47
CA ALA A 60 -42.74 20.41 57.08
C ALA A 60 -42.25 19.31 56.11
N GLN A 61 -43.15 18.60 55.43
CA GLN A 61 -42.80 17.58 54.43
C GLN A 61 -42.01 18.18 53.25
N ILE A 62 -42.38 19.37 52.78
CA ILE A 62 -41.65 20.04 51.69
C ILE A 62 -40.22 20.38 52.12
N GLN A 63 -40.00 20.83 53.36
CA GLN A 63 -38.66 21.09 53.87
C GLN A 63 -37.85 19.80 54.02
N GLU A 64 -38.45 18.74 54.56
CA GLU A 64 -37.81 17.42 54.67
C GLU A 64 -37.38 16.89 53.30
N ASN A 65 -38.27 16.95 52.31
CA ASN A 65 -37.97 16.56 50.93
C ASN A 65 -36.84 17.40 50.31
N LYS A 66 -36.79 18.71 50.60
CA LYS A 66 -35.68 19.57 50.13
C LYS A 66 -34.34 19.15 50.72
N TYR A 67 -34.29 18.81 52.01
CA TYR A 67 -33.07 18.31 52.64
C TYR A 67 -32.67 16.93 52.11
N ALA A 68 -33.63 16.03 51.88
CA ALA A 68 -33.38 14.73 51.28
C ALA A 68 -32.79 14.85 49.86
N ILE A 69 -33.36 15.73 49.02
CA ILE A 69 -32.84 16.00 47.67
C ILE A 69 -31.44 16.62 47.72
N ALA A 70 -31.20 17.56 48.64
CA ALA A 70 -29.89 18.19 48.80
C ALA A 70 -28.82 17.18 49.27
N ALA A 71 -29.18 16.25 50.16
CA ALA A 71 -28.30 15.19 50.60
C ALA A 71 -27.94 14.23 49.46
N VAL A 72 -28.93 13.81 48.66
CA VAL A 72 -28.69 12.96 47.47
C VAL A 72 -27.79 13.66 46.45
N LYS A 73 -28.02 14.95 46.16
CA LYS A 73 -27.17 15.72 45.23
C LYS A 73 -25.73 15.84 45.71
N LYS A 74 -25.53 16.04 47.02
CA LYS A 74 -24.19 16.11 47.61
C LYS A 74 -23.45 14.78 47.49
N ASP A 75 -24.17 13.67 47.64
CA ASP A 75 -23.61 12.32 47.46
C ASP A 75 -23.35 11.99 45.97
N GLU A 76 -24.07 12.59 45.02
CA GLU A 76 -23.79 12.49 43.59
C GLU A 76 -22.53 13.28 43.19
N GLU A 77 -22.35 14.51 43.70
CA GLU A 77 -21.17 15.34 43.44
C GLU A 77 -19.88 14.76 44.05
N ALA A 78 -20.00 13.95 45.12
CA ALA A 78 -18.87 13.32 45.78
C ALA A 78 -18.41 12.01 45.10
N ARG A 79 -19.12 11.49 44.09
CA ARG A 79 -18.71 10.26 43.42
C ARG A 79 -17.55 10.54 42.46
N PRO A 80 -16.41 9.86 42.62
CA PRO A 80 -15.33 10.01 41.66
C PRO A 80 -15.80 9.54 40.27
N TRP A 81 -15.44 10.30 39.23
CA TRP A 81 -15.87 10.08 37.84
C TRP A 81 -15.65 8.65 37.33
N TRP A 82 -14.63 7.95 37.81
CA TRP A 82 -14.33 6.57 37.42
C TRP A 82 -15.32 5.54 37.97
N ARG A 83 -16.25 5.93 38.87
CA ARG A 83 -17.36 5.09 39.32
C ARG A 83 -18.63 5.26 38.50
N ASP A 84 -18.67 6.24 37.60
CA ASP A 84 -19.79 6.40 36.68
C ASP A 84 -19.63 5.43 35.51
N ALA A 85 -20.57 4.47 35.42
CA ALA A 85 -20.59 3.49 34.35
C ALA A 85 -20.68 4.14 32.96
N ALA A 86 -21.38 5.28 32.84
CA ALA A 86 -21.51 5.98 31.56
C ALA A 86 -20.15 6.55 31.09
N ILE A 87 -19.35 7.10 32.01
CA ILE A 87 -18.02 7.62 31.70
C ILE A 87 -17.08 6.47 31.30
N ILE A 88 -17.11 5.34 32.02
CA ILE A 88 -16.31 4.16 31.66
C ILE A 88 -16.66 3.67 30.25
N VAL A 89 -17.96 3.52 29.95
CA VAL A 89 -18.42 3.09 28.63
C VAL A 89 -17.99 4.07 27.54
N ALA A 90 -18.09 5.38 27.78
CA ALA A 90 -17.63 6.41 26.84
C ALA A 90 -16.12 6.34 26.58
N VAL A 91 -15.31 6.16 27.63
CA VAL A 91 -13.85 6.01 27.50
C VAL A 91 -13.50 4.73 26.75
N LEU A 92 -14.16 3.61 27.06
CA LEU A 92 -13.94 2.35 26.34
C LEU A 92 -14.36 2.45 24.87
N ALA A 93 -15.48 3.10 24.58
CA ALA A 93 -15.93 3.35 23.21
C ALA A 93 -14.93 4.23 22.44
N LEU A 94 -14.37 5.25 23.10
CA LEU A 94 -13.33 6.10 22.51
C LEU A 94 -12.06 5.30 22.20
N ILE A 95 -11.57 4.49 23.14
CA ILE A 95 -10.41 3.61 22.92
C ILE A 95 -10.69 2.65 21.76
N PHE A 96 -11.86 2.02 21.74
CA PHE A 96 -12.25 1.12 20.67
C PHE A 96 -12.29 1.83 19.30
N SER A 97 -12.81 3.05 19.25
CA SER A 97 -12.82 3.87 18.03
C SER A 97 -11.41 4.21 17.55
N VAL A 98 -10.49 4.57 18.45
CA VAL A 98 -9.08 4.86 18.11
C VAL A 98 -8.38 3.59 17.60
N VAL A 99 -8.54 2.46 18.29
CA VAL A 99 -7.95 1.17 17.87
C VAL A 99 -8.46 0.76 16.49
N THR A 100 -9.77 0.90 16.25
CA THR A 100 -10.37 0.57 14.94
C THR A 100 -9.85 1.50 13.85
N ALA A 101 -9.70 2.79 14.12
CA ALA A 101 -9.16 3.76 13.16
C ALA A 101 -7.69 3.44 12.81
N VAL A 102 -6.84 3.16 13.80
CA VAL A 102 -5.43 2.77 13.58
C VAL A 102 -5.34 1.47 12.78
N PHE A 103 -6.12 0.45 13.13
CA PHE A 103 -6.12 -0.81 12.39
C PHE A 103 -6.62 -0.63 10.95
N SER A 104 -7.63 0.23 10.75
CA SER A 104 -8.13 0.56 9.41
C SER A 104 -7.08 1.27 8.57
N ASP A 105 -6.28 2.16 9.16
CA ASP A 105 -5.21 2.88 8.45
C ASP A 105 -4.09 1.93 8.04
N ILE A 106 -3.64 1.06 8.94
CA ILE A 106 -2.63 0.03 8.64
C ILE A 106 -3.10 -0.88 7.50
N ARG A 107 -4.35 -1.34 7.55
CA ARG A 107 -4.93 -2.17 6.49
C ARG A 107 -4.99 -1.42 5.16
N LEU A 108 -5.41 -0.15 5.17
CA LEU A 108 -5.49 0.67 3.97
C LEU A 108 -4.10 0.87 3.33
N GLN A 109 -3.04 1.03 4.14
CA GLN A 109 -1.67 1.10 3.63
C GLN A 109 -1.24 -0.23 2.98
N GLN A 110 -1.53 -1.36 3.62
CA GLN A 110 -1.24 -2.68 3.06
C GLN A 110 -1.99 -2.94 1.75
N ASP A 111 -3.28 -2.55 1.69
CA ASP A 111 -4.11 -2.69 0.49
C ASP A 111 -3.54 -1.81 -0.64
N ARG A 112 -3.12 -0.56 -0.35
CA ARG A 112 -2.48 0.31 -1.35
C ARG A 112 -1.18 -0.25 -1.91
N ILE A 113 -0.31 -0.79 -1.06
CA ILE A 113 0.94 -1.45 -1.49
C ILE A 113 0.61 -2.66 -2.36
N ALA A 114 -0.38 -3.47 -1.96
CA ALA A 114 -0.80 -4.65 -2.72
C ALA A 114 -1.36 -4.26 -4.10
N ASP A 115 -2.20 -3.23 -4.17
CA ASP A 115 -2.79 -2.71 -5.41
C ASP A 115 -1.70 -2.15 -6.33
N ALA A 116 -0.78 -1.35 -5.80
CA ALA A 116 0.30 -0.78 -6.59
C ALA A 116 1.26 -1.85 -7.11
N ARG A 117 1.55 -2.90 -6.33
CA ARG A 117 2.33 -4.05 -6.80
C ARG A 117 1.59 -4.86 -7.86
N ALA A 118 0.26 -4.97 -7.77
CA ALA A 118 -0.53 -5.62 -8.81
C ALA A 118 -0.47 -4.84 -10.11
N GLU A 119 -0.56 -3.51 -10.04
CA GLU A 119 -0.41 -2.61 -11.19
C GLU A 119 0.99 -2.72 -11.82
N LEU A 120 2.05 -2.66 -11.00
CA LEU A 120 3.43 -2.82 -11.46
C LEU A 120 3.63 -4.15 -12.20
N ARG A 121 3.14 -5.26 -11.63
CA ARG A 121 3.21 -6.59 -12.29
C ARG A 121 2.47 -6.62 -13.62
N ALA A 122 1.32 -5.95 -13.73
CA ALA A 122 0.58 -5.87 -15.00
C ALA A 122 1.39 -5.10 -16.06
N VAL A 123 2.02 -3.99 -15.67
CA VAL A 123 2.92 -3.23 -16.54
C VAL A 123 4.12 -4.08 -16.98
N LEU A 124 4.78 -4.78 -16.06
CA LEU A 124 5.92 -5.66 -16.35
C LEU A 124 5.54 -6.83 -17.28
N GLN A 125 4.37 -7.43 -17.07
CA GLN A 125 3.86 -8.47 -17.96
C GLN A 125 3.67 -7.93 -19.38
N ARG A 126 3.08 -6.74 -19.53
CA ARG A 126 2.92 -6.11 -20.84
C ARG A 126 4.26 -5.74 -21.49
N LEU A 127 5.23 -5.26 -20.71
CA LEU A 127 6.59 -5.03 -21.20
C LEU A 127 7.23 -6.31 -21.75
N GLY A 128 7.06 -7.44 -21.05
CA GLY A 128 7.53 -8.75 -21.53
C GLY A 128 6.83 -9.23 -22.81
N GLU A 129 5.54 -8.94 -22.95
CA GLU A 129 4.79 -9.23 -24.19
C GLU A 129 5.31 -8.41 -25.37
N ILE A 130 5.58 -7.11 -25.18
CA ILE A 130 6.12 -6.23 -26.24
C ILE A 130 7.47 -6.74 -26.74
N GLN A 131 8.35 -7.19 -25.84
CA GLN A 131 9.64 -7.76 -26.22
C GLN A 131 9.45 -8.99 -27.12
N ARG A 132 8.57 -9.91 -26.71
CA ARG A 132 8.25 -11.10 -27.51
C ARG A 132 7.60 -10.75 -28.85
N GLU A 133 6.69 -9.78 -28.89
CA GLU A 133 6.07 -9.29 -30.13
C GLU A 133 7.14 -8.72 -31.07
N THR A 134 8.11 -7.98 -30.54
CA THR A 134 9.23 -7.43 -31.32
C THR A 134 10.12 -8.54 -31.91
N GLU A 135 10.45 -9.57 -31.15
CA GLU A 135 11.21 -10.73 -31.64
C GLU A 135 10.46 -11.47 -32.76
N ILE A 136 9.15 -11.67 -32.60
CA ILE A 136 8.30 -12.32 -33.61
C ILE A 136 8.32 -11.52 -34.92
N LEU A 137 8.24 -10.19 -34.84
CA LEU A 137 8.30 -9.32 -36.02
C LEU A 137 9.67 -9.36 -36.72
N GLY A 138 10.75 -9.55 -35.96
CA GLY A 138 12.10 -9.72 -36.51
C GLY A 138 12.26 -11.00 -37.32
N VAL A 139 11.59 -12.09 -36.92
CA VAL A 139 11.71 -13.41 -37.55
C VAL A 139 10.67 -13.62 -38.67
N GLN A 140 9.47 -13.06 -38.54
CA GLN A 140 8.39 -13.30 -39.51
C GLN A 140 8.49 -12.39 -40.74
N THR A 141 8.80 -12.99 -41.89
CA THR A 141 8.81 -12.30 -43.20
C THR A 141 7.41 -12.07 -43.80
N VAL A 142 6.35 -12.21 -43.00
CA VAL A 142 4.96 -12.24 -43.50
C VAL A 142 4.42 -10.84 -43.75
N TYR A 143 4.91 -9.84 -43.01
CA TYR A 143 4.49 -8.45 -43.17
C TYR A 143 5.33 -7.75 -44.23
N ASP A 144 4.69 -6.87 -45.01
CA ASP A 144 5.43 -5.93 -45.84
C ASP A 144 6.25 -4.95 -44.97
N GLU A 145 7.33 -4.43 -45.53
CA GLU A 145 8.29 -3.58 -44.81
C GLU A 145 7.62 -2.34 -44.17
N LEU A 146 6.63 -1.75 -44.85
CA LEU A 146 5.92 -0.57 -44.34
C LEU A 146 5.06 -0.92 -43.12
N THR A 147 4.31 -2.02 -43.19
CA THR A 147 3.51 -2.51 -42.05
C THR A 147 4.39 -2.86 -40.86
N ARG A 148 5.52 -3.56 -41.10
CA ARG A 148 6.48 -3.91 -40.05
C ARG A 148 7.04 -2.66 -39.36
N ASN A 149 7.55 -1.69 -40.12
CA ASN A 149 8.12 -0.46 -39.56
C ASN A 149 7.06 0.37 -38.79
N THR A 150 5.81 0.36 -39.26
CA THR A 150 4.71 1.03 -38.55
C THR A 150 4.42 0.36 -37.20
N LEU A 151 4.38 -0.97 -37.18
CA LEU A 151 4.12 -1.73 -35.96
C LEU A 151 5.28 -1.62 -34.96
N GLU A 152 6.53 -1.70 -35.42
CA GLU A 152 7.72 -1.43 -34.59
C GLU A 152 7.67 -0.03 -33.96
N GLY A 153 7.22 0.98 -34.72
CA GLY A 153 7.04 2.34 -34.20
C GLY A 153 5.98 2.42 -33.09
N VAL A 154 4.85 1.72 -33.24
CA VAL A 154 3.80 1.66 -32.21
C VAL A 154 4.29 0.93 -30.96
N LEU A 155 4.95 -0.22 -31.13
CA LEU A 155 5.52 -0.99 -30.02
C LEU A 155 6.58 -0.20 -29.26
N THR A 156 7.41 0.57 -29.96
CA THR A 156 8.42 1.45 -29.34
C THR A 156 7.77 2.57 -28.52
N GLN A 157 6.66 3.15 -29.01
CA GLN A 157 5.91 4.17 -28.26
C GLN A 157 5.26 3.58 -27.00
N GLU A 158 4.64 2.41 -27.13
CA GLU A 158 4.04 1.69 -25.99
C GLU A 158 5.09 1.30 -24.96
N LEU A 159 6.23 0.74 -25.40
CA LEU A 159 7.39 0.43 -24.57
C LEU A 159 7.85 1.66 -23.79
N SER A 160 8.01 2.80 -24.46
CA SER A 160 8.43 4.06 -23.82
C SER A 160 7.43 4.52 -22.76
N LEU A 161 6.12 4.52 -23.06
CA LEU A 161 5.09 4.93 -22.11
C LEU A 161 5.08 4.03 -20.86
N LEU A 162 5.01 2.72 -21.06
CA LEU A 162 4.94 1.74 -19.97
C LEU A 162 6.21 1.72 -19.12
N THR A 163 7.38 1.89 -19.75
CA THR A 163 8.66 1.95 -19.04
C THR A 163 8.73 3.18 -18.13
N ASN A 164 8.30 4.35 -18.62
CA ASN A 164 8.26 5.56 -17.80
C ASN A 164 7.26 5.41 -16.64
N GLN A 165 6.08 4.83 -16.89
CA GLN A 165 5.10 4.54 -15.85
C GLN A 165 5.67 3.58 -14.79
N ALA A 166 6.33 2.49 -15.21
CA ALA A 166 6.96 1.55 -14.29
C ALA A 166 8.06 2.22 -13.45
N TYR A 167 8.88 3.08 -14.07
CA TYR A 167 9.91 3.84 -13.37
C TYR A 167 9.31 4.79 -12.32
N GLU A 168 8.23 5.51 -12.66
CA GLU A 168 7.53 6.37 -11.70
C GLU A 168 6.92 5.59 -10.53
N MET A 169 6.41 4.38 -10.78
CA MET A 169 5.87 3.49 -9.73
C MET A 169 6.95 3.04 -8.75
N ILE A 170 8.11 2.57 -9.23
CA ILE A 170 9.18 2.09 -8.35
C ILE A 170 9.85 3.22 -7.56
N ASN A 171 9.84 4.44 -8.09
CA ASN A 171 10.35 5.63 -7.41
C ASN A 171 9.37 6.23 -6.39
N ASN A 172 8.15 5.70 -6.28
CA ASN A 172 7.24 6.07 -5.21
C ASN A 172 7.73 5.47 -3.88
N GLU A 173 7.90 6.32 -2.87
CA GLU A 173 8.35 5.93 -1.52
C GLU A 173 7.56 4.75 -0.95
N GLU A 174 6.24 4.67 -1.20
CA GLU A 174 5.38 3.59 -0.69
C GLU A 174 5.72 2.20 -1.26
N ILE A 175 6.29 2.13 -2.47
CA ILE A 175 6.51 0.86 -3.20
C ILE A 175 7.98 0.49 -3.25
N SER A 176 8.89 1.47 -3.26
CA SER A 176 10.34 1.29 -3.46
C SER A 176 10.97 0.20 -2.58
N GLU A 177 10.55 0.07 -1.32
CA GLU A 177 11.05 -0.95 -0.38
C GLU A 177 10.62 -2.39 -0.72
N TYR A 178 9.60 -2.55 -1.57
CA TYR A 178 9.03 -3.85 -1.93
C TYR A 178 9.38 -4.31 -3.35
N VAL A 179 10.15 -3.51 -4.09
CA VAL A 179 10.60 -3.81 -5.44
C VAL A 179 11.76 -4.80 -5.38
N THR A 180 11.64 -5.88 -6.13
CA THR A 180 12.64 -6.94 -6.21
C THR A 180 13.73 -6.61 -7.23
N ALA A 181 14.91 -7.23 -7.07
CA ALA A 181 16.01 -7.10 -8.02
C ALA A 181 15.61 -7.42 -9.46
N ASN A 182 14.79 -8.45 -9.67
CA ASN A 182 14.29 -8.78 -11.00
C ASN A 182 13.35 -7.70 -11.58
N GLU A 183 12.49 -7.07 -10.77
CA GLU A 183 11.64 -5.96 -11.22
C GLU A 183 12.50 -4.75 -11.63
N TYR A 184 13.52 -4.39 -10.83
CA TYR A 184 14.51 -3.37 -11.21
C TYR A 184 15.25 -3.71 -12.52
N ASN A 185 15.71 -4.95 -12.67
CA ASN A 185 16.40 -5.41 -13.89
C ASN A 185 15.52 -5.31 -15.14
N GLN A 186 14.25 -5.67 -15.06
CA GLN A 186 13.34 -5.60 -16.20
C GLN A 186 13.07 -4.16 -16.63
N ILE A 187 12.82 -3.26 -15.67
CA ILE A 187 12.60 -1.84 -15.96
C ILE A 187 13.89 -1.19 -16.47
N GLY A 188 15.03 -1.52 -15.88
CA GLY A 188 16.36 -1.04 -16.30
C GLY A 188 16.68 -1.43 -17.74
N GLN A 189 16.40 -2.67 -18.14
CA GLN A 189 16.55 -3.11 -19.53
C GLN A 189 15.66 -2.31 -20.48
N SER A 190 14.39 -2.12 -20.15
CA SER A 190 13.47 -1.35 -20.98
C SER A 190 13.90 0.13 -21.08
N LEU A 191 14.39 0.72 -19.99
CA LEU A 191 14.98 2.07 -19.99
C LEU A 191 16.20 2.15 -20.91
N ALA A 192 17.07 1.14 -20.88
CA ALA A 192 18.23 1.06 -21.76
C ALA A 192 17.81 0.98 -23.24
N LEU A 193 16.80 0.17 -23.57
CA LEU A 193 16.27 0.03 -24.94
C LEU A 193 15.74 1.35 -25.50
N ILE A 194 15.12 2.20 -24.66
CA ILE A 194 14.64 3.54 -25.07
C ILE A 194 15.69 4.65 -24.92
N GLY A 195 16.97 4.29 -24.68
CA GLY A 195 18.09 5.22 -24.61
C GLY A 195 18.18 6.05 -23.33
N ARG A 196 17.48 5.65 -22.25
CA ARG A 196 17.52 6.30 -20.93
C ARG A 196 18.63 5.70 -20.06
N PHE A 197 19.87 5.73 -20.58
CA PHE A 197 20.99 4.98 -19.97
C PHE A 197 21.30 5.38 -18.52
N GLY A 198 21.21 6.66 -18.16
CA GLY A 198 21.46 7.10 -16.78
C GLY A 198 20.48 6.50 -15.77
N LEU A 199 19.19 6.42 -16.13
CA LEU A 199 18.17 5.81 -15.27
C LEU A 199 18.30 4.29 -15.25
N ALA A 200 18.65 3.68 -16.40
CA ALA A 200 18.90 2.25 -16.47
C ALA A 200 20.06 1.82 -15.55
N GLU A 201 21.15 2.59 -15.54
CA GLU A 201 22.31 2.35 -14.68
C GLU A 201 21.92 2.39 -13.19
N GLU A 202 21.16 3.42 -12.79
CA GLU A 202 20.62 3.53 -11.42
C GLU A 202 19.83 2.28 -11.02
N LEU A 203 18.93 1.79 -11.89
CA LEU A 203 18.16 0.60 -11.60
C LEU A 203 18.99 -0.69 -11.56
N PHE A 204 20.02 -0.82 -12.40
CA PHE A 204 20.89 -2.00 -12.32
C PHE A 204 21.75 -2.02 -11.05
N VAL A 205 22.16 -0.85 -10.55
CA VAL A 205 22.81 -0.75 -9.23
C VAL A 205 21.83 -1.19 -8.13
N LEU A 206 20.62 -0.63 -8.10
CA LEU A 206 19.58 -1.03 -7.14
C LEU A 206 19.23 -2.51 -7.25
N ALA A 207 19.22 -3.08 -8.45
CA ALA A 207 18.98 -4.50 -8.66
C ALA A 207 20.08 -5.37 -8.04
N ALA A 208 21.36 -5.01 -8.24
CA ALA A 208 22.48 -5.72 -7.63
C ALA A 208 22.48 -5.59 -6.10
N GLU A 209 22.17 -4.40 -5.57
CA GLU A 209 22.09 -4.14 -4.12
C GLU A 209 20.93 -4.88 -3.44
N ASN A 210 19.78 -5.01 -4.11
CA ASN A 210 18.60 -5.70 -3.60
C ASN A 210 18.54 -7.20 -3.99
N ALA A 211 19.58 -7.72 -4.62
CA ALA A 211 19.61 -9.12 -5.03
C ALA A 211 19.66 -10.04 -3.80
N THR A 212 18.73 -11.01 -3.77
CA THR A 212 18.64 -12.01 -2.67
C THR A 212 19.31 -13.33 -3.03
N ASN A 213 19.71 -13.49 -4.30
CA ASN A 213 20.34 -14.68 -4.83
C ASN A 213 21.35 -14.29 -5.94
N ILE A 214 22.27 -15.21 -6.21
CA ILE A 214 23.33 -15.06 -7.21
C ILE A 214 22.79 -14.77 -8.63
N THR A 215 21.67 -15.38 -9.03
CA THR A 215 21.10 -15.21 -10.38
C THR A 215 20.71 -13.76 -10.63
N ASP A 216 20.02 -13.13 -9.67
CA ASP A 216 19.55 -11.75 -9.78
C ASP A 216 20.73 -10.76 -9.83
N GLU A 217 21.73 -10.95 -8.96
CA GLU A 217 22.90 -10.07 -8.88
C GLU A 217 23.75 -10.14 -10.15
N VAL A 218 24.09 -11.35 -10.60
CA VAL A 218 24.90 -11.52 -11.82
C VAL A 218 24.16 -10.99 -13.04
N SER A 219 22.84 -11.21 -13.11
CA SER A 219 22.03 -10.66 -14.20
C SER A 219 22.11 -9.13 -14.20
N ALA A 220 21.93 -8.49 -13.04
CA ALA A 220 22.05 -7.05 -12.89
C ALA A 220 23.43 -6.54 -13.34
N LEU A 221 24.50 -7.17 -12.87
CA LEU A 221 25.87 -6.83 -13.27
C LEU A 221 26.09 -6.98 -14.78
N ARG A 222 25.64 -8.07 -15.40
CA ARG A 222 25.76 -8.25 -16.86
C ARG A 222 24.96 -7.22 -17.67
N TYR A 223 23.78 -6.83 -17.19
CA TYR A 223 22.99 -5.76 -17.85
C TYR A 223 23.68 -4.41 -17.72
N ARG A 224 24.18 -4.09 -16.53
CA ARG A 224 24.95 -2.88 -16.23
C ARG A 224 26.23 -2.81 -17.07
N ALA A 225 26.95 -3.92 -17.20
CA ALA A 225 28.14 -4.00 -18.04
C ALA A 225 27.80 -3.69 -19.50
N ARG A 226 26.79 -4.36 -20.08
CA ARG A 226 26.31 -4.09 -21.45
C ARG A 226 25.88 -2.64 -21.66
N LEU A 227 25.19 -2.06 -20.69
CA LEU A 227 24.82 -0.64 -20.72
C LEU A 227 26.04 0.29 -20.81
N ASN A 228 27.11 -0.04 -20.08
CA ASN A 228 28.36 0.71 -20.14
C ASN A 228 29.04 0.58 -21.51
N TYR A 229 28.96 -0.58 -22.17
CA TYR A 229 29.38 -0.70 -23.59
C TYR A 229 28.56 0.19 -24.52
N PHE A 230 27.22 0.15 -24.41
CA PHE A 230 26.34 0.96 -25.27
C PHE A 230 26.46 2.46 -25.03
N SER A 231 26.89 2.88 -23.85
CA SER A 231 27.18 4.28 -23.53
C SER A 231 28.64 4.70 -23.84
N GLY A 232 29.45 3.81 -24.40
CA GLY A 232 30.85 4.07 -24.78
C GLY A 232 31.87 3.99 -23.65
N GLN A 233 31.45 3.53 -22.47
CA GLN A 233 32.29 3.35 -21.28
C GLN A 233 32.83 1.91 -21.21
N LEU A 234 33.64 1.53 -22.22
CA LEU A 234 34.06 0.14 -22.40
C LEU A 234 34.81 -0.45 -21.19
N GLU A 235 35.78 0.28 -20.64
CA GLU A 235 36.58 -0.22 -19.51
C GLU A 235 35.74 -0.44 -18.26
N VAL A 236 34.80 0.46 -17.97
CA VAL A 236 33.84 0.29 -16.86
C VAL A 236 32.99 -0.95 -17.09
N GLY A 237 32.53 -1.18 -18.32
CA GLY A 237 31.82 -2.41 -18.68
C GLY A 237 32.64 -3.66 -18.45
N ARG A 238 33.94 -3.66 -18.78
CA ARG A 238 34.86 -4.78 -18.53
C ARG A 238 35.03 -5.06 -17.05
N GLU A 239 35.28 -4.02 -16.25
CA GLU A 239 35.41 -4.14 -14.79
C GLU A 239 34.15 -4.78 -14.17
N ILE A 240 32.96 -4.38 -14.62
CA ILE A 240 31.69 -4.96 -14.14
C ILE A 240 31.51 -6.41 -14.60
N PHE A 241 31.94 -6.78 -15.81
CA PHE A 241 31.94 -8.20 -16.21
C PHE A 241 32.93 -9.04 -15.41
N GLU A 242 34.10 -8.50 -15.04
CA GLU A 242 35.03 -9.17 -14.13
C GLU A 242 34.39 -9.41 -12.76
N GLU A 243 33.69 -8.41 -12.22
CA GLU A 243 32.90 -8.55 -11.00
C GLU A 243 31.82 -9.65 -11.14
N ALA A 244 31.06 -9.62 -12.24
CA ALA A 244 30.03 -10.64 -12.52
C ALA A 244 30.61 -12.05 -12.66
N ARG A 245 31.84 -12.19 -13.15
CA ARG A 245 32.54 -13.47 -13.25
C ARG A 245 33.06 -13.95 -11.89
N ALA A 246 33.52 -13.04 -11.04
CA ALA A 246 34.06 -13.31 -9.72
C ALA A 246 33.00 -13.48 -8.62
N ILE A 247 31.73 -13.65 -9.00
CA ILE A 247 30.60 -13.74 -8.08
C ILE A 247 30.67 -14.96 -7.14
N ASP A 248 31.40 -16.00 -7.54
CA ASP A 248 31.66 -17.20 -6.76
C ASP A 248 32.34 -16.89 -5.41
N GLN A 249 33.14 -15.82 -5.36
CA GLN A 249 33.78 -15.36 -4.14
C GLN A 249 32.76 -14.86 -3.10
N LYS A 250 31.64 -14.28 -3.56
CA LYS A 250 30.55 -13.78 -2.71
C LYS A 250 29.58 -14.90 -2.31
N TYR A 251 29.40 -15.90 -3.16
CA TYR A 251 28.48 -17.03 -2.95
C TYR A 251 29.19 -18.40 -2.89
N PRO A 252 30.08 -18.64 -1.91
CA PRO A 252 30.88 -19.86 -1.84
C PRO A 252 30.08 -21.14 -1.52
N GLY A 253 28.79 -21.00 -1.17
CA GLY A 253 27.91 -22.12 -0.84
C GLY A 253 27.15 -22.70 -2.04
N GLU A 254 27.25 -22.08 -3.22
CA GLU A 254 26.57 -22.53 -4.42
C GLU A 254 27.23 -23.77 -5.04
N THR A 255 26.45 -24.50 -5.85
CA THR A 255 26.98 -25.70 -6.52
C THR A 255 28.01 -25.32 -7.58
N SER A 256 29.07 -26.12 -7.73
CA SER A 256 30.08 -25.89 -8.76
C SER A 256 29.48 -25.82 -10.16
N TYR A 257 28.49 -26.68 -10.46
CA TYR A 257 27.75 -26.64 -11.72
C TYR A 257 27.12 -25.26 -11.98
N PHE A 258 26.41 -24.71 -10.99
CA PHE A 258 25.74 -23.41 -11.14
C PHE A 258 26.74 -22.27 -11.29
N LEU A 259 27.86 -22.32 -10.56
CA LEU A 259 28.95 -21.34 -10.68
C LEU A 259 29.63 -21.40 -12.05
N ASP A 260 29.95 -22.60 -12.54
CA ASP A 260 30.56 -22.82 -13.85
C ASP A 260 29.63 -22.39 -14.99
N TRP A 261 28.34 -22.70 -14.88
CA TRP A 261 27.30 -22.24 -15.82
C TRP A 261 27.20 -20.71 -15.84
N THR A 262 27.21 -20.09 -14.66
CA THR A 262 27.18 -18.64 -14.51
C THR A 262 28.44 -18.01 -15.12
N ALA A 263 29.62 -18.55 -14.85
CA ALA A 263 30.86 -18.05 -15.45
C ALA A 263 30.84 -18.17 -16.98
N ALA A 264 30.40 -19.30 -17.51
CA ALA A 264 30.30 -19.55 -18.95
C ALA A 264 29.36 -18.55 -19.64
N TYR A 265 28.17 -18.31 -19.09
CA TYR A 265 27.21 -17.36 -19.65
C TYR A 265 27.71 -15.91 -19.53
N THR A 266 28.44 -15.56 -18.47
CA THR A 266 29.08 -14.25 -18.34
C THR A 266 30.12 -14.04 -19.45
N GLU A 267 31.02 -15.00 -19.67
CA GLU A 267 32.03 -14.94 -20.73
C GLU A 267 31.38 -14.88 -22.13
N LEU A 268 30.30 -15.63 -22.36
CA LEU A 268 29.54 -15.58 -23.61
C LEU A 268 28.93 -14.18 -23.84
N SER A 269 28.25 -13.63 -22.83
CA SER A 269 27.67 -12.28 -22.91
C SER A 269 28.75 -11.22 -23.13
N TRP A 270 29.94 -11.38 -22.54
CA TRP A 270 31.06 -10.47 -22.72
C TRP A 270 31.66 -10.58 -24.13
N ALA A 271 31.84 -11.79 -24.65
CA ALA A 271 32.28 -12.02 -26.02
C ALA A 271 31.36 -11.33 -27.05
N THR A 272 30.05 -11.50 -26.88
CA THR A 272 29.06 -10.92 -27.80
C THR A 272 29.10 -9.39 -27.80
N ILE A 273 29.19 -8.74 -26.62
CA ILE A 273 29.20 -7.29 -26.57
C ILE A 273 30.52 -6.69 -27.09
N GLU A 274 31.67 -7.32 -26.84
CA GLU A 274 32.96 -6.92 -27.41
C GLU A 274 32.93 -6.99 -28.95
N ALA A 275 32.31 -8.03 -29.52
CA ALA A 275 32.12 -8.13 -30.96
C ALA A 275 31.22 -7.01 -31.50
N GLN A 276 30.15 -6.66 -30.79
CA GLN A 276 29.25 -5.57 -31.18
C GLN A 276 29.96 -4.21 -31.26
N VAL A 277 30.98 -3.99 -30.42
CA VAL A 277 31.82 -2.77 -30.46
C VAL A 277 33.14 -2.95 -31.24
N ALA A 278 33.21 -3.97 -32.11
CA ALA A 278 34.35 -4.27 -32.98
C ALA A 278 35.68 -4.56 -32.27
N GLN A 279 35.64 -5.01 -31.01
CA GLN A 279 36.81 -5.49 -30.25
C GLN A 279 37.03 -6.98 -30.49
N CYS A 280 37.29 -7.34 -31.73
CA CYS A 280 37.27 -8.73 -32.21
C CYS A 280 38.25 -9.66 -31.49
N GLN A 281 39.46 -9.19 -31.16
CA GLN A 281 40.44 -10.00 -30.43
C GLN A 281 39.93 -10.35 -29.04
N ALA A 282 39.47 -9.35 -28.27
CA ALA A 282 38.92 -9.56 -26.93
C ALA A 282 37.70 -10.49 -26.97
N SER A 283 36.80 -10.28 -27.94
CA SER A 283 35.65 -11.14 -28.16
C SER A 283 36.02 -12.61 -28.36
N GLN A 284 37.01 -12.90 -29.22
CA GLN A 284 37.49 -14.28 -29.44
C GLN A 284 38.09 -14.91 -28.17
N GLU A 285 38.81 -14.13 -27.35
CA GLU A 285 39.36 -14.62 -26.08
C GLU A 285 38.25 -15.01 -25.09
N HIS A 286 37.20 -14.18 -24.96
CA HIS A 286 36.04 -14.47 -24.11
C HIS A 286 35.21 -15.64 -24.64
N LEU A 287 35.00 -15.71 -25.96
CA LEU A 287 34.29 -16.81 -26.61
C LEU A 287 35.00 -18.15 -26.38
N GLN A 288 36.33 -18.18 -26.48
CA GLN A 288 37.11 -19.38 -26.21
C GLN A 288 36.96 -19.85 -24.77
N ARG A 289 36.96 -18.94 -23.79
CA ARG A 289 36.72 -19.25 -22.38
C ARG A 289 35.30 -19.79 -22.15
N ALA A 290 34.29 -19.14 -22.73
CA ALA A 290 32.90 -19.58 -22.66
C ALA A 290 32.74 -21.01 -23.20
N PHE A 291 33.38 -21.32 -24.33
CA PHE A 291 33.34 -22.64 -24.95
C PHE A 291 34.00 -23.73 -24.09
N GLN A 292 35.15 -23.43 -23.48
CA GLN A 292 35.83 -24.36 -22.57
C GLN A 292 34.95 -24.70 -21.35
N LEU A 293 34.31 -23.70 -20.76
CA LEU A 293 33.40 -23.89 -19.62
C LEU A 293 32.14 -24.67 -20.05
N ALA A 294 31.50 -24.30 -21.16
CA ALA A 294 30.33 -25.00 -21.69
C ALA A 294 30.62 -26.48 -22.01
N GLN A 295 31.80 -26.78 -22.56
CA GLN A 295 32.22 -28.17 -22.79
C GLN A 295 32.36 -28.98 -21.50
N SER A 296 32.84 -28.35 -20.42
CA SER A 296 32.98 -29.04 -19.13
C SER A 296 31.64 -29.35 -18.46
N LEU A 297 30.58 -28.62 -18.83
CA LEU A 297 29.21 -28.82 -18.38
C LEU A 297 28.46 -29.89 -19.22
N ALA A 298 28.93 -30.19 -20.44
CA ALA A 298 28.33 -31.24 -21.27
C ALA A 298 28.56 -32.64 -20.65
N PRO A 299 27.55 -33.53 -20.66
CA PRO A 299 26.29 -33.50 -21.41
C PRO A 299 25.10 -32.86 -20.67
N GLN A 300 25.31 -32.24 -19.51
CA GLN A 300 24.21 -31.77 -18.66
C GLN A 300 23.53 -30.51 -19.23
N ASP A 301 24.26 -29.71 -20.02
CA ASP A 301 23.74 -28.50 -20.67
C ASP A 301 24.15 -28.40 -22.15
N GLU A 302 23.46 -29.16 -23.00
CA GLU A 302 23.64 -29.07 -24.47
C GLU A 302 23.17 -27.72 -25.03
N GLN A 303 22.27 -27.02 -24.33
CA GLN A 303 21.75 -25.73 -24.78
C GLN A 303 22.82 -24.65 -24.73
N LEU A 304 23.54 -24.51 -23.62
CA LEU A 304 24.61 -23.52 -23.49
C LEU A 304 25.74 -23.74 -24.52
N LEU A 305 26.08 -25.00 -24.80
CA LEU A 305 27.05 -25.33 -25.84
C LEU A 305 26.56 -24.96 -27.24
N SER A 306 25.27 -25.20 -27.53
CA SER A 306 24.61 -24.79 -28.77
C SER A 306 24.59 -23.27 -28.93
N GLU A 307 24.23 -22.52 -27.89
CA GLU A 307 24.23 -21.05 -27.87
C GLU A 307 25.65 -20.50 -28.09
N THR A 308 26.66 -21.07 -27.43
CA THR A 308 28.06 -20.66 -27.61
C THR A 308 28.56 -20.91 -29.03
N THR A 309 28.13 -22.01 -29.65
CA THR A 309 28.48 -22.32 -31.05
C THR A 309 27.81 -21.35 -32.01
N ALA A 310 26.53 -21.04 -31.82
CA ALA A 310 25.82 -20.06 -32.64
C ALA A 310 26.43 -18.65 -32.51
N ALA A 311 26.86 -18.26 -31.30
CA ALA A 311 27.55 -17.00 -31.08
C ALA A 311 28.92 -16.96 -31.77
N ALA A 312 29.64 -18.09 -31.85
CA ALA A 312 30.90 -18.16 -32.60
C ALA A 312 30.70 -17.84 -34.08
N ASP A 313 29.68 -18.41 -34.71
CA ASP A 313 29.35 -18.13 -36.11
C ASP A 313 28.97 -16.65 -36.31
N GLU A 314 28.21 -16.04 -35.38
CA GLU A 314 27.88 -14.62 -35.46
C GLU A 314 29.13 -13.73 -35.33
N ILE A 315 29.99 -14.03 -34.36
CA ILE A 315 31.22 -13.27 -34.09
C ILE A 315 32.17 -13.36 -35.30
N ASP A 316 32.36 -14.54 -35.88
CA ASP A 316 33.22 -14.74 -37.06
C ASP A 316 32.69 -13.97 -38.28
N ASN A 317 31.37 -13.96 -38.49
CA ASN A 317 30.76 -13.17 -39.56
C ASN A 317 30.91 -11.66 -39.35
N ARG A 318 30.96 -11.19 -38.09
CA ARG A 318 31.11 -9.77 -37.75
C ARG A 318 32.57 -9.29 -37.79
N CYS A 319 33.52 -10.19 -37.51
CA CYS A 319 34.94 -9.90 -37.35
C CYS A 319 35.82 -10.28 -38.56
N SER A 320 35.22 -10.77 -39.64
CA SER A 320 35.89 -11.06 -40.93
C SER A 320 35.91 -9.85 -41.87
#